data_AF-A0A9P5JJH2-F1
#
_entry.id   AF-A0A9P5JJH2-F1
#
_cell.length_a   1.000
_cell.length_b   1.000
_cell.length_c   1.000
_cell.angle_alpha   90.00
_cell.angle_beta   90.00
_cell.angle_gamma   90.00
#
_symmetry.space_group_name_H-M   'P 1'
#
loop_
_entity.id
_entity.type
_entity.pdbx_description
1 polymer ?
#
loop_
_entity_poly.entity_id
_entity_poly.type
_entity_poly.pdbx_seq_one_letter_code
_entity_poly.pdbx_strand_id
1 'polypeptide(L)'
;MYADYLRYLLAHTRSHLKRYLGFDPWVYARHTATIVFSHPNKWRSDQQRILRQAAITAGLVIPRDITTRLHFVEEGEAAASFALLDDPELEKLLEVGTKFAVCDAGGSTVDISTYIVRSQKSEESSSMDIAELAPPVSLDAGGIYADMGFSLYLSDFLAPHLAGDPHEYQRMIDDAMGDFERQAKRRFSTPDNAMHVKCGVRAQDIHEIGLRKGTLEIPGPIAADFFQHSVEATGTGLLEAKETENISVRMSWTMYVPPNTTTIGRCPHWRLRG
;
A
#
# COMPACT_ATOMS: atom_id res chain seq x y z
N MET A 1 -7.10 -20.45 -8.96
CA MET A 1 -6.57 -19.37 -8.08
C MET A 1 -7.09 -17.99 -8.47
N TYR A 2 -6.60 -17.31 -9.51
CA TYR A 2 -7.05 -15.93 -9.84
C TYR A 2 -8.56 -15.79 -10.03
N ALA A 3 -9.19 -16.71 -10.79
CA ALA A 3 -10.63 -16.71 -10.98
C ALA A 3 -11.40 -16.92 -9.66
N ASP A 4 -10.88 -17.75 -8.76
CA ASP A 4 -11.51 -18.02 -7.47
C ASP A 4 -11.41 -16.80 -6.54
N TYR A 5 -10.25 -16.12 -6.56
CA TYR A 5 -10.05 -14.87 -5.84
C TYR A 5 -10.96 -13.75 -6.35
N LEU A 6 -11.05 -13.55 -7.68
CA LEU A 6 -11.97 -12.58 -8.28
C LEU A 6 -13.44 -12.89 -7.94
N ARG A 7 -13.82 -14.17 -7.92
CA ARG A 7 -15.16 -14.61 -7.52
C ARG A 7 -15.45 -14.29 -6.04
N TYR A 8 -14.47 -14.53 -5.17
CA TYR A 8 -14.54 -14.16 -3.77
C TYR A 8 -14.70 -12.64 -3.59
N LEU A 9 -13.87 -11.84 -4.27
CA LEU A 9 -13.95 -10.38 -4.22
C LEU A 9 -15.33 -9.89 -4.69
N LEU A 10 -15.83 -10.38 -5.82
CA LEU A 10 -17.15 -10.00 -6.31
C LEU A 10 -18.26 -10.37 -5.31
N ALA A 11 -18.21 -11.56 -4.72
CA ALA A 11 -19.18 -11.98 -3.71
C ALA A 11 -19.13 -11.09 -2.46
N HIS A 12 -17.93 -10.72 -2.02
CA HIS A 12 -17.74 -9.81 -0.89
C HIS A 12 -18.27 -8.40 -1.21
N THR A 13 -17.90 -7.83 -2.35
CA THR A 13 -18.35 -6.50 -2.80
C THR A 13 -19.86 -6.45 -2.94
N ARG A 14 -20.48 -7.47 -3.55
CA ARG A 14 -21.95 -7.60 -3.65
C ARG A 14 -22.61 -7.62 -2.28
N SER A 15 -22.07 -8.42 -1.36
CA SER A 15 -22.61 -8.54 0.00
C SER A 15 -22.46 -7.24 0.79
N HIS A 16 -21.37 -6.51 0.59
CA HIS A 16 -21.15 -5.20 1.19
C HIS A 16 -22.13 -4.16 0.62
N LEU A 17 -22.20 -4.01 -0.71
CA LEU A 17 -23.10 -3.07 -1.37
C LEU A 17 -24.56 -3.37 -1.06
N LYS A 18 -24.95 -4.64 -0.98
CA LYS A 18 -26.32 -5.02 -0.61
C LYS A 18 -26.68 -4.56 0.80
N ARG A 19 -25.75 -4.68 1.76
CA ARG A 19 -25.96 -4.17 3.12
C ARG A 19 -26.05 -2.65 3.15
N TYR A 20 -25.26 -1.96 2.34
CA TYR A 20 -25.24 -0.50 2.28
C TYR A 20 -26.45 0.11 1.56
N LEU A 21 -26.85 -0.46 0.43
CA LEU A 21 -27.91 0.07 -0.46
C LEU A 21 -29.30 -0.53 -0.18
N GLY A 22 -29.38 -1.64 0.56
CA GLY A 22 -30.64 -2.35 0.86
C GLY A 22 -31.15 -3.27 -0.26
N PHE A 23 -30.47 -3.34 -1.41
CA PHE A 23 -30.76 -4.26 -2.51
C PHE A 23 -29.46 -4.74 -3.17
N ASP A 24 -29.49 -5.83 -3.95
CA ASP A 24 -28.29 -6.29 -4.68
C ASP A 24 -28.15 -5.53 -6.01
N PRO A 25 -27.24 -4.53 -6.11
CA PRO A 25 -27.10 -3.75 -7.34
C PRO A 25 -26.56 -4.60 -8.50
N TRP A 26 -25.89 -5.71 -8.21
CA TRP A 26 -25.34 -6.58 -9.25
C TRP A 26 -26.43 -7.25 -10.07
N VAL A 27 -27.64 -7.47 -9.53
CA VAL A 27 -28.76 -8.03 -10.30
C VAL A 27 -29.06 -7.18 -11.54
N TYR A 28 -28.96 -5.86 -11.42
CA TYR A 28 -29.23 -4.92 -12.51
C TYR A 28 -27.96 -4.57 -13.29
N ALA A 29 -26.83 -4.41 -12.59
CA ALA A 29 -25.59 -3.95 -13.18
C ALA A 29 -24.76 -5.07 -13.82
N ARG A 30 -25.08 -6.36 -13.64
CA ARG A 30 -24.25 -7.49 -14.12
C ARG A 30 -23.90 -7.40 -15.61
N HIS A 31 -24.79 -6.85 -16.43
CA HIS A 31 -24.60 -6.74 -17.88
C HIS A 31 -24.09 -5.38 -18.35
N THR A 32 -24.11 -4.36 -17.48
CA THR A 32 -23.77 -2.97 -17.83
C THR A 32 -22.59 -2.41 -17.04
N ALA A 33 -22.18 -3.05 -15.95
CA ALA A 33 -21.09 -2.60 -15.10
C ALA A 33 -19.76 -2.62 -15.85
N THR A 34 -19.04 -1.51 -15.81
CA THR A 34 -17.64 -1.44 -16.20
C THR A 34 -16.77 -1.95 -15.06
N ILE A 35 -15.89 -2.88 -15.36
CA ILE A 35 -14.89 -3.43 -14.45
C ILE A 35 -13.54 -2.84 -14.85
N VAL A 36 -12.82 -2.29 -13.87
CA VAL A 36 -11.48 -1.76 -14.07
C VAL A 36 -10.55 -2.50 -13.13
N PHE A 37 -9.50 -3.11 -13.67
CA PHE A 37 -8.42 -3.70 -12.89
C PHE A 37 -7.22 -2.76 -12.89
N SER A 38 -6.76 -2.36 -11.71
CA SER A 38 -5.42 -1.82 -11.57
C SER A 38 -4.40 -2.95 -11.72
N HIS A 39 -3.21 -2.64 -12.23
CA HIS A 39 -2.09 -3.57 -12.27
C HIS A 39 -0.75 -2.86 -12.05
N PRO A 40 0.29 -3.58 -11.60
CA PRO A 40 1.62 -3.01 -11.49
C PRO A 40 2.06 -2.40 -12.82
N ASN A 41 2.68 -1.22 -12.78
CA ASN A 41 2.95 -0.46 -14.01
C ASN A 41 3.90 -1.20 -14.99
N LYS A 42 4.68 -2.18 -14.52
CA LYS A 42 5.54 -3.01 -15.39
C LYS A 42 4.79 -4.12 -16.15
N TRP A 43 3.53 -4.40 -15.80
CA TRP A 43 2.77 -5.47 -16.47
C TRP A 43 2.44 -5.10 -17.91
N ARG A 44 2.38 -6.11 -18.77
CA ARG A 44 2.13 -5.96 -20.21
C ARG A 44 0.98 -6.87 -20.64
N SER A 45 0.83 -7.05 -21.95
CA SER A 45 -0.29 -7.76 -22.57
C SER A 45 -0.52 -9.18 -22.06
N ASP A 46 0.54 -9.92 -21.72
CA ASP A 46 0.44 -11.31 -21.26
C ASP A 46 -0.25 -11.45 -19.91
N GLN A 47 0.15 -10.66 -18.91
CA GLN A 47 -0.48 -10.70 -17.59
C GLN A 47 -1.94 -10.24 -17.67
N GLN A 48 -2.21 -9.18 -18.45
CA GLN A 48 -3.58 -8.74 -18.68
C GLN A 48 -4.43 -9.81 -19.38
N ARG A 49 -3.87 -10.59 -20.32
CA ARG A 49 -4.57 -11.71 -20.96
C ARG A 49 -4.97 -12.78 -19.94
N ILE A 50 -4.09 -13.11 -19.00
CA ILE A 50 -4.41 -14.05 -17.90
C ILE A 50 -5.56 -13.49 -17.05
N LEU A 51 -5.51 -12.21 -16.67
CA LEU A 51 -6.58 -11.58 -15.88
C LEU A 51 -7.91 -11.49 -16.62
N ARG A 52 -7.91 -11.22 -17.94
CA ARG A 52 -9.13 -11.26 -18.78
C ARG A 52 -9.78 -12.65 -18.71
N GLN A 53 -8.98 -13.71 -18.87
CA GLN A 53 -9.50 -15.08 -18.79
C GLN A 53 -10.02 -15.42 -17.39
N ALA A 54 -9.33 -14.96 -16.34
CA ALA A 54 -9.76 -15.14 -14.97
C ALA A 54 -11.09 -14.41 -14.70
N ALA A 55 -11.28 -13.19 -15.19
CA ALA A 55 -12.51 -12.41 -15.04
C ALA A 55 -13.71 -13.08 -15.72
N ILE A 56 -13.50 -13.65 -16.91
CA ILE A 56 -14.51 -14.46 -17.62
C ILE A 56 -14.89 -15.69 -16.77
N THR A 57 -13.88 -16.43 -16.31
CA THR A 57 -14.07 -17.66 -15.53
C THR A 57 -14.73 -17.38 -14.16
N ALA A 58 -14.47 -16.21 -13.59
CA ALA A 58 -15.07 -15.73 -12.35
C ALA A 58 -16.50 -15.19 -12.54
N GLY A 59 -16.94 -14.99 -13.80
CA GLY A 59 -18.28 -14.51 -14.13
C GLY A 59 -18.48 -13.01 -13.94
N LEU A 60 -17.39 -12.23 -13.91
CA LEU A 60 -17.44 -10.76 -13.83
C LEU A 60 -17.94 -10.16 -15.14
N VAL A 61 -17.52 -10.74 -16.25
CA VAL A 61 -17.86 -10.33 -17.63
C VAL A 61 -18.04 -11.56 -18.50
N ILE A 62 -18.80 -11.45 -19.59
CA ILE A 62 -18.93 -12.51 -20.59
C ILE A 62 -17.89 -12.31 -21.72
N PRO A 63 -17.47 -13.37 -22.43
CA PRO A 63 -16.46 -13.26 -23.48
C PRO A 63 -16.78 -12.20 -24.54
N ARG A 64 -18.07 -12.04 -24.89
CA ARG A 64 -18.54 -11.09 -25.90
C ARG A 64 -18.31 -9.62 -25.51
N ASP A 65 -18.33 -9.31 -24.22
CA ASP A 65 -18.29 -7.92 -23.74
C ASP A 65 -16.92 -7.56 -23.10
N ILE A 66 -15.92 -8.44 -23.22
CA ILE A 66 -14.63 -8.32 -22.52
C ILE A 66 -13.89 -7.02 -22.87
N THR A 67 -13.92 -6.60 -24.14
CA THR A 67 -13.21 -5.41 -24.63
C THR A 67 -13.93 -4.10 -24.30
N THR A 68 -15.24 -4.14 -24.07
CA THR A 68 -16.07 -2.97 -23.79
C THR A 68 -16.35 -2.76 -22.31
N ARG A 69 -16.14 -3.79 -21.48
CA ARG A 69 -16.48 -3.77 -20.05
C ARG A 69 -15.32 -4.06 -19.12
N LEU A 70 -14.21 -4.63 -19.58
CA LEU A 70 -13.03 -4.83 -18.74
C LEU A 70 -11.89 -3.96 -19.23
N HIS A 71 -11.54 -2.97 -18.42
CA HIS A 71 -10.43 -2.06 -18.66
C HIS A 71 -9.31 -2.32 -17.66
N PHE A 72 -8.12 -1.88 -18.05
CA PHE A 72 -6.93 -1.95 -17.24
C PHE A 72 -6.42 -0.53 -17.05
N VAL A 73 -5.97 -0.23 -15.84
CA VAL A 73 -5.30 1.02 -15.50
C VAL A 73 -4.02 0.66 -14.76
N GLU A 74 -2.98 1.45 -14.92
CA GLU A 74 -1.76 1.25 -14.14
C GLU A 74 -1.99 1.74 -12.70
N GLU A 75 -1.38 1.06 -11.72
CA GLU A 75 -1.49 1.45 -10.31
C GLU A 75 -1.03 2.89 -10.07
N GLY A 76 0.08 3.31 -10.69
CA GLY A 76 0.55 4.69 -10.64
C GLY A 76 -0.44 5.71 -11.21
N GLU A 77 -1.13 5.39 -12.32
CA GLU A 77 -2.13 6.28 -12.93
C GLU A 77 -3.41 6.35 -12.07
N ALA A 78 -3.85 5.22 -11.53
CA ALA A 78 -4.98 5.16 -10.61
C ALA A 78 -4.69 5.94 -9.32
N ALA A 79 -3.48 5.82 -8.77
CA ALA A 79 -3.03 6.55 -7.60
C ALA A 79 -2.90 8.06 -7.88
N ALA A 80 -2.33 8.45 -9.02
CA ALA A 80 -2.27 9.84 -9.46
C ALA A 80 -3.68 10.45 -9.55
N SER A 81 -4.57 9.75 -10.25
CA SER A 81 -5.96 10.17 -10.45
C SER A 81 -6.68 10.33 -9.11
N PHE A 82 -6.50 9.38 -8.19
CA PHE A 82 -7.08 9.46 -6.85
C PHE A 82 -6.54 10.65 -6.07
N ALA A 83 -5.22 10.84 -6.02
CA ALA A 83 -4.60 11.95 -5.28
C ALA A 83 -5.09 13.32 -5.79
N LEU A 84 -5.26 13.47 -7.11
CA LEU A 84 -5.78 14.70 -7.71
C LEU A 84 -7.27 14.93 -7.45
N LEU A 85 -8.05 13.86 -7.32
CA LEU A 85 -9.47 13.97 -6.95
C LEU A 85 -9.67 14.25 -5.46
N ASP A 86 -8.82 13.69 -4.61
CA ASP A 86 -8.91 13.80 -3.14
C ASP A 86 -8.38 15.15 -2.62
N ASP A 87 -7.36 15.73 -3.28
CA ASP A 87 -6.76 17.00 -2.91
C ASP A 87 -6.88 18.06 -4.03
N PRO A 88 -7.95 18.89 -4.01
CA PRO A 88 -8.13 19.98 -4.98
C PRO A 88 -7.02 21.04 -4.94
N GLU A 89 -6.28 21.17 -3.83
CA GLU A 89 -5.14 22.10 -3.78
C GLU A 89 -3.93 21.53 -4.51
N LEU A 90 -3.72 20.21 -4.46
CA LEU A 90 -2.71 19.54 -5.30
C LEU A 90 -3.03 19.71 -6.78
N GLU A 91 -4.30 19.57 -7.17
CA GLU A 91 -4.73 19.77 -8.56
C GLU A 91 -4.39 21.17 -9.08
N LYS A 92 -4.58 22.22 -8.26
CA LYS A 92 -4.23 23.61 -8.63
C LYS A 92 -2.74 23.83 -8.83
N LEU A 93 -1.88 22.98 -8.26
CA LEU A 93 -0.42 23.06 -8.43
C LEU A 93 0.07 22.40 -9.72
N LEU A 94 -0.79 21.62 -10.38
CA LEU A 94 -0.48 20.87 -11.60
C LEU A 94 -0.99 21.62 -12.84
N GLU A 95 -0.17 22.54 -13.33
CA GLU A 95 -0.39 23.24 -14.60
C GLU A 95 0.10 22.40 -15.79
N VAL A 96 -0.31 22.75 -17.01
CA VAL A 96 0.21 22.09 -18.22
C VAL A 96 1.73 22.22 -18.28
N GLY A 97 2.40 21.09 -18.48
CA GLY A 97 3.86 20.99 -18.46
C GLY A 97 4.45 20.71 -17.09
N THR A 98 3.66 20.73 -16.00
CA THR A 98 4.13 20.32 -14.68
C THR A 98 4.52 18.85 -14.71
N LYS A 99 5.74 18.57 -14.27
CA LYS A 99 6.26 17.22 -14.06
C LYS A 99 6.15 16.85 -12.59
N PHE A 100 5.72 15.65 -12.29
CA PHE A 100 5.57 15.16 -10.92
C PHE A 100 5.87 13.65 -10.85
N ALA A 101 6.12 13.17 -9.63
CA ALA A 101 6.30 11.74 -9.36
C ALA A 101 5.19 11.25 -8.43
N VAL A 102 4.76 10.02 -8.65
CA VAL A 102 3.89 9.26 -7.75
C VAL A 102 4.71 8.14 -7.17
N CYS A 103 4.67 8.03 -5.83
CA CYS A 103 5.35 7.00 -5.06
C CYS A 103 4.29 6.11 -4.40
N ASP A 104 4.04 4.94 -4.97
CA ASP A 104 3.17 3.92 -4.38
C ASP A 104 4.01 3.01 -3.46
N ALA A 105 3.98 3.30 -2.16
CA ALA A 105 4.71 2.54 -1.15
C ALA A 105 3.88 1.33 -0.67
N GLY A 106 3.86 0.29 -1.47
CA GLY A 106 3.09 -0.93 -1.25
C GLY A 106 3.65 -1.88 -0.18
N GLY A 107 3.00 -3.04 -0.06
CA GLY A 107 3.36 -4.05 0.93
C GLY A 107 4.65 -4.80 0.59
N SER A 108 4.95 -5.02 -0.68
CA SER A 108 6.14 -5.77 -1.13
C SER A 108 7.13 -4.89 -1.88
N THR A 109 6.62 -4.07 -2.79
CA THR A 109 7.40 -3.14 -3.60
C THR A 109 7.06 -1.70 -3.26
N VAL A 110 7.96 -0.79 -3.63
CA VAL A 110 7.66 0.64 -3.78
C VAL A 110 7.79 0.98 -5.25
N ASP A 111 6.72 1.47 -5.86
CA ASP A 111 6.66 1.79 -7.28
C ASP A 111 6.68 3.31 -7.47
N ILE A 112 7.67 3.80 -8.23
CA ILE A 112 7.87 5.21 -8.54
C ILE A 112 7.61 5.43 -10.02
N SER A 113 6.63 6.28 -10.32
CA SER A 113 6.23 6.63 -11.68
C SER A 113 6.27 8.14 -11.86
N THR A 114 6.76 8.61 -13.00
CA THR A 114 6.88 10.04 -13.30
C THR A 114 5.94 10.44 -14.41
N TYR A 115 5.27 11.58 -14.24
CA TYR A 115 4.23 12.05 -15.13
C TYR A 115 4.45 13.52 -15.50
N ILE A 116 3.92 13.90 -16.66
CA ILE A 116 3.75 15.28 -17.10
C ILE A 116 2.29 15.57 -17.39
N VAL A 117 1.81 16.72 -16.95
CA VAL A 117 0.48 17.22 -17.27
C VAL A 117 0.44 17.68 -18.73
N ARG A 118 -0.40 17.06 -19.55
CA ARG A 118 -0.59 17.43 -20.96
C ARG A 118 -1.72 18.43 -21.16
N SER A 119 -2.81 18.27 -20.43
CA SER A 119 -3.93 19.21 -20.46
C SER A 119 -4.67 19.24 -19.13
N GLN A 120 -5.25 20.39 -18.81
CA GLN A 120 -6.11 20.56 -17.63
C GLN A 120 -7.54 20.17 -17.96
N LYS A 121 -8.37 20.03 -16.91
CA LYS A 121 -9.81 19.85 -17.05
C LYS A 121 -10.39 20.99 -17.88
N SER A 122 -11.36 20.67 -18.73
CA SER A 122 -12.09 21.61 -19.57
C SER A 122 -13.58 21.27 -19.53
N GLU A 123 -14.42 22.07 -20.19
CA GLU A 123 -15.83 21.72 -20.38
C GLU A 123 -16.00 20.40 -21.16
N GLU A 124 -15.01 20.01 -21.95
CA GLU A 124 -14.99 18.80 -22.77
C GLU A 124 -14.33 17.59 -22.06
N SER A 125 -13.50 17.83 -21.04
CA SER A 125 -12.80 16.77 -20.28
C SER A 125 -12.90 17.00 -18.77
N SER A 126 -13.58 16.07 -18.09
CA SER A 126 -13.74 16.08 -16.63
C SER A 126 -12.49 15.68 -15.85
N SER A 127 -11.41 15.26 -16.53
CA SER A 127 -10.15 14.83 -15.92
C SER A 127 -8.95 15.52 -16.55
N MET A 128 -7.90 15.71 -15.75
CA MET A 128 -6.59 16.15 -16.20
C MET A 128 -5.95 15.03 -17.02
N ASP A 129 -5.36 15.37 -18.16
CA ASP A 129 -4.61 14.42 -18.98
C ASP A 129 -3.15 14.42 -18.52
N ILE A 130 -2.67 13.25 -18.12
CA ILE A 130 -1.30 13.03 -17.67
C ILE A 130 -0.65 11.97 -18.55
N ALA A 131 0.65 12.12 -18.80
CA ALA A 131 1.41 11.14 -19.55
C ALA A 131 2.67 10.75 -18.80
N GLU A 132 3.00 9.47 -18.85
CA GLU A 132 4.23 8.95 -18.28
C GLU A 132 5.46 9.56 -18.98
N LEU A 133 6.44 10.00 -18.18
CA LEU A 133 7.68 10.61 -18.67
C LEU A 133 8.74 9.55 -19.00
N ALA A 134 8.82 8.52 -18.17
CA ALA A 134 9.80 7.45 -18.28
C ALA A 134 9.25 6.14 -17.72
N PRO A 135 9.81 4.98 -18.10
CA PRO A 135 9.39 3.70 -17.55
C PRO A 135 9.45 3.69 -16.01
N PRO A 136 8.47 3.05 -15.36
CA PRO A 136 8.31 3.12 -13.91
C PRO A 136 9.37 2.27 -13.21
N VAL A 137 9.85 2.78 -12.08
CA VAL A 137 10.81 2.10 -11.21
C VAL A 137 10.05 1.31 -10.17
N SER A 138 10.50 0.09 -9.90
CA SER A 138 9.93 -0.76 -8.86
C SER A 138 11.07 -1.19 -7.97
N LEU A 139 10.97 -0.85 -6.68
CA LEU A 139 11.98 -1.06 -5.67
C LEU A 139 11.54 -2.16 -4.72
N ASP A 140 12.48 -3.02 -4.39
CA ASP A 140 12.36 -4.06 -3.38
C ASP A 140 12.45 -3.43 -1.97
N ALA A 141 11.43 -2.65 -1.62
CA ALA A 141 11.45 -1.73 -0.47
C ALA A 141 10.10 -1.61 0.26
N GLY A 142 9.11 -2.47 -0.05
CA GLY A 142 7.78 -2.39 0.55
C GLY A 142 7.74 -2.71 2.05
N GLY A 143 6.55 -2.66 2.63
CA GLY A 143 6.33 -2.91 4.07
C GLY A 143 6.83 -4.26 4.61
N ILE A 144 7.04 -5.26 3.75
CA ILE A 144 7.60 -6.57 4.10
C ILE A 144 9.03 -6.47 4.61
N TYR A 145 9.81 -5.48 4.17
CA TYR A 145 11.19 -5.29 4.64
C TYR A 145 11.22 -4.82 6.10
N ALA A 146 10.22 -4.02 6.51
CA ALA A 146 10.02 -3.69 7.92
C ALA A 146 9.64 -4.92 8.75
N ASP A 147 8.82 -5.81 8.20
CA ASP A 147 8.49 -7.08 8.87
C ASP A 147 9.73 -7.98 9.01
N MET A 148 10.58 -8.05 7.98
CA MET A 148 11.83 -8.80 8.03
C MET A 148 12.80 -8.21 9.08
N GLY A 149 12.98 -6.89 9.11
CA GLY A 149 13.82 -6.22 10.10
C GLY A 149 13.36 -6.50 11.52
N PHE A 150 12.05 -6.38 11.76
CA PHE A 150 11.46 -6.71 13.06
C PHE A 150 11.61 -8.20 13.41
N SER A 151 11.37 -9.11 12.46
CA SER A 151 11.49 -10.55 12.67
C SER A 151 12.90 -10.98 13.04
N LEU A 152 13.92 -10.40 12.40
CA LEU A 152 15.33 -10.66 12.70
C LEU A 152 15.68 -10.18 14.11
N TYR A 153 15.35 -8.93 14.41
CA TYR A 153 15.54 -8.37 15.76
C TYR A 153 14.87 -9.24 16.82
N LEU A 154 13.58 -9.57 16.62
CA LEU A 154 12.80 -10.30 17.61
C LEU A 154 13.34 -11.72 17.84
N SER A 155 13.78 -12.40 16.78
CA SER A 155 14.34 -13.76 16.88
C SER A 155 15.61 -13.76 17.73
N ASP A 156 16.54 -12.85 17.43
CA ASP A 156 17.80 -12.73 18.17
C ASP A 156 17.56 -12.25 19.61
N PHE A 157 16.55 -11.40 19.81
CA PHE A 157 16.23 -10.83 21.10
C PHE A 157 15.54 -11.81 22.04
N LEU A 158 14.69 -12.72 21.54
CA LEU A 158 13.97 -13.71 22.37
C LEU A 158 14.74 -15.02 22.54
N ALA A 159 15.58 -15.42 21.58
CA ALA A 159 16.25 -16.72 21.60
C ALA A 159 17.04 -17.01 22.89
N PRO A 160 17.82 -16.07 23.46
CA PRO A 160 18.56 -16.33 24.70
C PRO A 160 17.65 -16.60 25.92
N HIS A 161 16.43 -16.07 25.90
CA HIS A 161 15.50 -16.13 27.04
C HIS A 161 14.54 -17.31 26.97
N LEU A 162 14.35 -17.90 25.78
CA LEU A 162 13.39 -18.96 25.52
C LEU A 162 14.03 -20.24 24.94
N ALA A 163 15.36 -20.36 24.97
CA ALA A 163 16.09 -21.51 24.43
C ALA A 163 15.62 -22.88 24.99
N GLY A 164 15.07 -22.90 26.21
CA GLY A 164 14.55 -24.10 26.86
C GLY A 164 13.11 -24.47 26.48
N ASP A 165 12.38 -23.59 25.79
CA ASP A 165 10.98 -23.82 25.39
C ASP A 165 10.75 -23.36 23.93
N PRO A 166 11.06 -24.21 22.95
CA PRO A 166 10.87 -23.90 21.54
C PRO A 166 9.41 -23.61 21.17
N HIS A 167 8.45 -24.18 21.90
CA HIS A 167 7.03 -23.95 21.65
C HIS A 167 6.60 -22.57 22.11
N GLU A 168 7.04 -22.12 23.28
CA GLU A 168 6.79 -20.75 23.76
C GLU A 168 7.53 -19.73 22.91
N TYR A 169 8.79 -19.99 22.52
CA TYR A 169 9.53 -19.15 21.58
C TYR A 169 8.72 -18.91 20.30
N GLN A 170 8.26 -19.97 19.64
CA GLN A 170 7.50 -19.83 18.40
C GLN A 170 6.17 -19.10 18.62
N ARG A 171 5.44 -19.40 19.71
CA ARG A 171 4.18 -18.69 20.03
C ARG A 171 4.40 -17.19 20.21
N MET A 172 5.45 -16.80 20.93
CA MET A 172 5.76 -15.40 21.18
C MET A 172 6.19 -14.66 19.90
N ILE A 173 6.96 -15.32 19.03
CA ILE A 173 7.28 -14.81 17.69
C ILE A 173 6.00 -14.57 16.89
N ASP A 174 5.10 -15.56 16.81
CA ASP A 174 3.86 -15.46 16.04
C ASP A 174 2.93 -14.34 16.57
N ASP A 175 2.82 -14.22 17.89
CA ASP A 175 2.04 -13.16 18.55
C ASP A 175 2.57 -11.77 18.19
N ALA A 176 3.89 -11.59 18.31
CA ALA A 176 4.55 -10.31 18.07
C ALA A 176 4.56 -9.92 16.59
N MET A 177 4.87 -10.85 15.69
CA MET A 177 4.78 -10.60 14.24
C MET A 177 3.35 -10.24 13.83
N GLY A 178 2.36 -10.94 14.39
CA GLY A 178 0.96 -10.63 14.14
C GLY A 178 0.55 -9.25 14.65
N ASP A 179 0.97 -8.85 15.84
CA ASP A 179 0.66 -7.54 16.40
C ASP A 179 1.42 -6.40 15.69
N PHE A 180 2.67 -6.64 15.31
CA PHE A 180 3.48 -5.69 14.55
C PHE A 180 2.80 -5.31 13.23
N GLU A 181 2.43 -6.29 12.40
CA GLU A 181 1.77 -6.07 11.10
C GLU A 181 0.41 -5.38 11.25
N ARG A 182 -0.39 -5.78 12.25
CA ARG A 182 -1.76 -5.26 12.43
C ARG A 182 -1.81 -3.91 13.13
N GLN A 183 -0.84 -3.59 13.99
CA GLN A 183 -0.91 -2.43 14.87
C GLN A 183 0.40 -1.64 14.95
N ALA A 184 1.47 -2.23 15.50
CA ALA A 184 2.64 -1.46 15.92
C ALA A 184 3.35 -0.78 14.74
N LYS A 185 3.54 -1.49 13.63
CA LYS A 185 4.11 -0.95 12.38
C LYS A 185 3.34 0.26 11.87
N ARG A 186 2.00 0.20 11.92
CA ARG A 186 1.09 1.23 11.40
C ARG A 186 1.00 2.48 12.28
N ARG A 187 1.34 2.35 13.58
CA ARG A 187 1.30 3.46 14.55
C ARG A 187 2.65 4.14 14.73
N PHE A 188 3.73 3.48 14.37
CA PHE A 188 5.06 4.05 14.49
C PHE A 188 5.23 5.23 13.53
N SER A 189 5.74 6.35 14.06
CA SER A 189 5.84 7.60 13.30
C SER A 189 7.13 8.38 13.55
N THR A 190 7.76 8.20 14.72
CA THR A 190 9.00 8.89 15.09
C THR A 190 9.87 7.99 15.98
N PRO A 191 11.21 8.04 15.83
CA PRO A 191 12.16 7.37 16.73
C PRO A 191 12.13 7.93 18.17
N ASP A 192 11.48 9.07 18.42
CA ASP A 192 11.38 9.65 19.77
C ASP A 192 10.47 8.84 20.70
N ASN A 193 9.56 8.03 20.13
CA ASN A 193 8.60 7.25 20.89
C ASN A 193 8.96 5.76 20.84
N ALA A 194 8.86 5.10 21.99
CA ALA A 194 8.99 3.64 22.05
C ALA A 194 7.85 2.96 21.27
N MET A 195 8.17 1.85 20.63
CA MET A 195 7.20 0.96 20.01
C MET A 195 6.77 -0.10 21.02
N HIS A 196 5.48 -0.35 21.12
CA HIS A 196 4.94 -1.40 21.97
C HIS A 196 4.29 -2.48 21.12
N VAL A 197 4.70 -3.74 21.32
CA VAL A 197 4.23 -4.89 20.56
C VAL A 197 3.74 -5.97 21.53
N LYS A 198 2.53 -6.50 21.33
CA LYS A 198 2.08 -7.68 22.08
C LYS A 198 3.02 -8.86 21.79
N CYS A 199 3.59 -9.47 22.81
CA CYS A 199 4.52 -10.59 22.71
C CYS A 199 4.20 -11.60 23.83
N GLY A 200 3.38 -12.61 23.51
CA GLY A 200 2.89 -13.60 24.48
C GLY A 200 1.65 -13.16 25.26
N VAL A 201 1.42 -13.82 26.40
CA VAL A 201 0.22 -13.65 27.23
C VAL A 201 0.39 -12.58 28.32
N ARG A 202 -0.72 -12.07 28.88
CA ARG A 202 -0.70 -11.01 29.91
C ARG A 202 0.07 -11.36 31.19
N ALA A 203 0.25 -12.64 31.49
CA ALA A 203 1.02 -13.10 32.65
C ALA A 203 2.53 -13.23 32.35
N GLN A 204 2.94 -13.07 31.08
CA GLN A 204 4.32 -13.22 30.65
C GLN A 204 5.11 -11.95 30.95
N ASP A 205 6.17 -12.10 31.75
CA ASP A 205 7.12 -11.04 32.08
C ASP A 205 8.54 -11.58 31.89
N ILE A 206 9.39 -10.82 31.19
CA ILE A 206 10.84 -11.02 31.14
C ILE A 206 11.44 -9.62 31.33
N HIS A 207 11.71 -9.27 32.58
CA HIS A 207 12.02 -7.90 32.97
C HIS A 207 13.35 -7.40 32.39
N GLU A 208 14.31 -8.29 32.18
CA GLU A 208 15.64 -8.00 31.62
C GLU A 208 15.54 -7.39 30.21
N ILE A 209 14.48 -7.76 29.48
CA ILE A 209 14.27 -7.36 28.08
C ILE A 209 13.10 -6.40 27.89
N GLY A 210 12.55 -5.87 28.99
CA GLY A 210 11.42 -4.95 28.92
C GLY A 210 10.08 -5.60 28.55
N LEU A 211 9.98 -6.93 28.56
CA LEU A 211 8.71 -7.61 28.37
C LEU A 211 7.89 -7.54 29.67
N ARG A 212 6.76 -6.82 29.63
CA ARG A 212 5.84 -6.67 30.77
C ARG A 212 4.41 -6.86 30.34
N LYS A 213 3.68 -7.70 31.08
CA LYS A 213 2.27 -8.04 30.86
C LYS A 213 2.01 -8.50 29.42
N GLY A 214 2.92 -9.29 28.86
CA GLY A 214 2.87 -9.76 27.47
C GLY A 214 3.02 -8.65 26.42
N THR A 215 3.64 -7.52 26.78
CA THR A 215 3.94 -6.42 25.86
C THR A 215 5.43 -6.14 25.90
N LEU A 216 6.07 -6.20 24.73
CA LEU A 216 7.46 -5.85 24.54
C LEU A 216 7.55 -4.36 24.21
N GLU A 217 8.36 -3.63 24.97
CA GLU A 217 8.72 -2.24 24.69
C GLU A 217 10.05 -2.20 23.94
N ILE A 218 10.03 -1.65 22.73
CA ILE A 218 11.18 -1.53 21.85
C ILE A 218 11.55 -0.03 21.78
N PRO A 219 12.79 0.35 22.12
CA PRO A 219 13.24 1.72 21.97
C PRO A 219 13.01 2.26 20.55
N GLY A 220 12.52 3.49 20.45
CA GLY A 220 12.17 4.10 19.17
C GLY A 220 13.29 4.13 18.12
N PRO A 221 14.57 4.39 18.48
CA PRO A 221 15.68 4.29 17.53
C PRO A 221 15.86 2.87 16.94
N ILE A 222 15.74 1.83 17.77
CA ILE A 222 15.80 0.43 17.31
C ILE A 222 14.62 0.12 16.39
N ALA A 223 13.43 0.59 16.77
CA ALA A 223 12.24 0.41 15.95
C ALA A 223 12.34 1.12 14.59
N ALA A 224 13.03 2.27 14.52
CA ALA A 224 13.25 2.99 13.28
C ALA A 224 14.15 2.21 12.30
N ASP A 225 15.14 1.46 12.81
CA ASP A 225 16.04 0.64 11.99
C ASP A 225 15.27 -0.41 11.17
N PHE A 226 14.12 -0.89 11.66
CA PHE A 226 13.28 -1.83 10.89
C PHE A 226 12.83 -1.22 9.56
N PHE A 227 12.60 0.09 9.51
CA PHE A 227 12.11 0.80 8.33
C PHE A 227 13.22 1.36 7.44
N GLN A 228 14.47 1.30 7.91
CA GLN A 228 15.59 2.03 7.30
C GLN A 228 15.77 1.66 5.82
N HIS A 229 15.79 0.37 5.50
CA HIS A 229 15.91 -0.10 4.11
C HIS A 229 14.83 0.48 3.20
N SER A 230 13.56 0.43 3.64
CA SER A 230 12.43 0.96 2.88
C SER A 230 12.53 2.47 2.67
N VAL A 231 12.90 3.22 3.71
CA VAL A 231 13.01 4.68 3.67
C VAL A 231 14.16 5.12 2.77
N GLU A 232 15.34 4.50 2.93
CA GLU A 232 16.54 4.84 2.15
C GLU A 232 16.35 4.50 0.67
N ALA A 233 15.92 3.27 0.35
CA ALA A 233 15.70 2.86 -1.03
C ALA A 233 14.67 3.76 -1.74
N THR A 234 13.56 4.08 -1.05
CA THR A 234 12.53 4.99 -1.58
C THR A 234 13.08 6.40 -1.79
N GLY A 235 13.83 6.92 -0.82
CA GLY A 235 14.46 8.25 -0.90
C GLY A 235 15.41 8.36 -2.09
N THR A 236 16.28 7.37 -2.26
CA THR A 236 17.21 7.29 -3.40
C THR A 236 16.45 7.24 -4.73
N GLY A 237 15.46 6.36 -4.87
CA GLY A 237 14.69 6.26 -6.11
C GLY A 237 13.94 7.54 -6.47
N LEU A 238 13.43 8.28 -5.48
CA LEU A 238 12.79 9.58 -5.70
C LEU A 238 13.78 10.66 -6.13
N LEU A 239 14.99 10.67 -5.57
CA LEU A 239 16.05 11.60 -5.97
C LEU A 239 16.51 11.33 -7.40
N GLU A 240 16.70 10.06 -7.77
CA GLU A 240 17.05 9.67 -9.13
C GLU A 240 15.98 10.07 -10.15
N ALA A 241 14.71 9.82 -9.83
CA ALA A 241 13.58 10.24 -10.67
C ALA A 241 13.52 11.78 -10.82
N LYS A 242 13.77 12.51 -9.73
CA LYS A 242 13.81 13.97 -9.74
C LYS A 242 14.91 14.51 -10.65
N GLU A 243 16.12 13.97 -10.55
CA GLU A 243 17.28 14.40 -11.33
C GLU A 243 17.13 14.05 -12.82
N THR A 244 16.72 12.81 -13.11
CA THR A 244 16.61 12.31 -14.49
C THR A 244 15.50 13.05 -15.25
N GLU A 245 14.37 13.32 -14.60
CA GLU A 245 13.20 13.92 -15.25
C GLU A 245 13.06 15.43 -15.02
N ASN A 246 13.98 16.04 -14.25
CA ASN A 246 13.96 17.46 -13.90
C ASN A 246 12.63 17.89 -13.24
N ILE A 247 12.21 17.14 -12.21
CA ILE A 247 10.97 17.39 -11.47
C ILE A 247 11.21 18.45 -10.38
N SER A 248 10.36 19.48 -10.32
CA SER A 248 10.38 20.47 -9.24
C SER A 248 9.63 19.92 -8.01
N VAL A 249 10.35 19.72 -6.90
CA VAL A 249 9.76 19.04 -5.73
C VAL A 249 8.91 19.98 -4.87
N ARG A 250 7.62 19.70 -4.81
CA ARG A 250 6.77 19.92 -3.64
C ARG A 250 6.19 18.56 -3.23
N MET A 251 6.54 18.05 -2.05
CA MET A 251 5.97 16.80 -1.55
C MET A 251 4.57 17.06 -1.00
N SER A 252 3.57 16.39 -1.58
CA SER A 252 2.27 16.15 -0.95
C SER A 252 2.08 14.64 -0.84
N TRP A 253 1.41 14.18 0.23
CA TRP A 253 1.12 12.76 0.42
C TRP A 253 -0.36 12.57 0.73
N THR A 254 -0.97 11.58 0.07
CA THR A 254 -2.33 11.15 0.32
C THR A 254 -2.29 9.68 0.72
N MET A 255 -2.69 9.37 1.95
CA MET A 255 -2.76 7.99 2.44
C MET A 255 -4.22 7.52 2.39
N TYR A 256 -4.53 6.54 1.54
CA TYR A 256 -5.82 5.87 1.59
C TYR A 256 -5.87 4.96 2.82
N VAL A 257 -6.64 5.36 3.83
CA VAL A 257 -6.97 4.51 4.97
C VAL A 257 -8.38 3.96 4.75
N PRO A 258 -8.56 2.62 4.63
CA PRO A 258 -9.89 2.05 4.50
C PRO A 258 -10.82 2.52 5.63
N PRO A 259 -12.13 2.73 5.39
CA PRO A 259 -13.07 3.33 6.36
C PRO A 259 -13.18 2.61 7.72
N ASN A 260 -12.70 1.37 7.82
CA ASN A 260 -12.72 0.56 9.05
C ASN A 260 -11.40 0.58 9.83
N THR A 261 -10.43 1.39 9.41
CA THR A 261 -9.18 1.63 10.14
C THR A 261 -9.26 3.02 10.77
N THR A 262 -9.58 3.07 12.06
CA THR A 262 -9.71 4.30 12.84
C THR A 262 -8.35 4.96 13.08
N THR A 263 -7.74 5.53 12.04
CA THR A 263 -6.59 6.44 12.18
C THR A 263 -6.49 7.34 10.95
N ILE A 264 -7.17 8.47 11.00
CA ILE A 264 -6.78 9.65 10.21
C ILE A 264 -5.61 10.27 10.99
N GLY A 265 -4.40 9.79 10.73
CA GLY A 265 -3.18 10.38 11.23
C GLY A 265 -2.57 11.26 10.14
N ARG A 266 -2.63 12.58 10.30
CA ARG A 266 -1.60 13.43 9.69
C ARG A 266 -0.31 13.07 10.44
N CYS A 267 0.59 12.29 9.86
CA CYS A 267 1.96 12.20 10.36
C CYS A 267 2.68 13.49 9.97
N PRO A 268 3.01 14.39 10.90
CA PRO A 268 3.92 15.46 10.60
C PRO A 268 5.33 14.86 10.65
N HIS A 269 6.14 15.09 9.61
CA HIS A 269 7.60 14.89 9.61
C HIS A 269 8.14 13.58 9.02
N TRP A 270 7.88 13.36 7.72
CA TRP A 270 8.95 12.87 6.85
C TRP A 270 9.26 13.98 5.84
N ARG A 271 10.19 14.88 6.22
CA ARG A 271 10.84 15.74 5.23
C ARG A 271 12.07 14.97 4.76
N LEU A 272 12.08 14.51 3.52
CA LEU A 272 13.34 14.22 2.84
C LEU A 272 14.12 15.54 2.82
N ARG A 273 15.15 15.63 3.66
CA ARG A 273 16.06 16.78 3.64
C ARG A 273 17.01 16.59 2.46
N GLY A 274 16.80 17.44 1.45
CA GLY A 274 17.80 18.03 0.55
C GLY A 274 18.67 17.06 -0.23
#